data_AF-A0AAW2JML1-F1
#
_entry.id   AF-A0AAW2JML1-F1
#
_cell.length_a   1.000
_cell.length_b   1.000
_cell.length_c   1.000
_cell.angle_alpha   90.00
_cell.angle_beta   90.00
_cell.angle_gamma   90.00
#
_symmetry.space_group_name_H-M   'P 1'
#
loop_
_entity.id
_entity.type
_entity.pdbx_description
1 polymer ?
#
loop_
_entity_poly.entity_id
_entity_poly.type
_entity_poly.pdbx_seq_one_letter_code
_entity_poly.pdbx_strand_id
1 'polypeptide(L)'
;MKALPITYLGAALYKGNKRKVLYENLIDKVRNRISGWEHCHLSYVSRLQLIKTVLASMPIYLLQVLNPPVSTIQKLERLFAKFLWGSTTEQWKIHWTKWHTICYPTEEGGLGIRNLRDMCLVEGSLDNLVGTQCNFHIPVNWFWNNQEWDILKLQQAVPQHMIEQITGVPINTNQPDCLYWKLSKDGAFTTKST
;
A
#
# COMPACT_ATOMS: atom_id res chain seq x y z
N MET A 1 4.10 -9.59 -26.94
CA MET A 1 3.73 -8.84 -25.71
C MET A 1 5.00 -8.60 -24.91
N LYS A 2 5.28 -7.36 -24.45
CA LYS A 2 6.45 -7.12 -23.58
C LYS A 2 6.25 -7.85 -22.26
N ALA A 3 7.27 -8.57 -21.79
CA ALA A 3 7.26 -9.21 -20.49
C ALA A 3 7.33 -8.14 -19.38
N LEU A 4 6.51 -8.29 -18.34
CA LEU A 4 6.59 -7.45 -17.14
C LEU A 4 7.94 -7.70 -16.44
N PRO A 5 8.58 -6.68 -15.81
CA PRO A 5 8.06 -5.35 -15.52
C PRO A 5 8.30 -4.31 -16.62
N ILE A 6 7.29 -3.47 -16.89
CA ILE A 6 7.37 -2.38 -17.89
C ILE A 6 7.20 -1.05 -17.15
N THR A 7 8.08 -0.09 -17.42
CA THR A 7 7.91 1.28 -16.92
C THR A 7 6.95 2.06 -17.81
N TYR A 8 5.82 2.50 -17.25
CA TYR A 8 4.83 3.33 -17.91
C TYR A 8 4.62 4.60 -17.09
N LEU A 9 4.78 5.78 -17.70
CA LEU A 9 4.65 7.09 -17.04
C LEU A 9 5.51 7.23 -15.76
N GLY A 10 6.68 6.57 -15.73
CA GLY A 10 7.57 6.56 -14.57
C GLY A 10 7.16 5.62 -13.42
N ALA A 11 6.02 4.94 -13.54
CA ALA A 11 5.61 3.86 -12.64
C ALA A 11 5.94 2.49 -13.26
N ALA A 12 6.57 1.61 -12.49
CA ALA A 12 6.85 0.25 -12.95
C ALA A 12 5.59 -0.62 -12.75
N LEU A 13 5.02 -1.08 -13.87
CA LEU A 13 3.93 -2.04 -13.89
C LEU A 13 4.49 -3.44 -13.67
N TYR A 14 3.94 -4.15 -12.69
CA TYR A 14 4.38 -5.49 -12.33
C TYR A 14 3.18 -6.34 -11.91
N LYS A 15 3.32 -7.66 -12.03
CA LYS A 15 2.34 -8.65 -11.57
C LYS A 15 2.95 -9.39 -10.37
N GLY A 16 2.25 -9.41 -9.23
CA GLY A 16 2.68 -10.10 -8.00
C GLY A 16 2.84 -9.18 -6.78
N ASN A 17 3.53 -9.65 -5.74
CA ASN A 17 3.62 -8.98 -4.43
C ASN A 17 4.39 -7.65 -4.47
N LYS A 18 4.04 -6.73 -3.55
CA LYS A 18 4.64 -5.40 -3.35
C LYS A 18 6.17 -5.44 -3.30
N ARG A 19 6.86 -5.10 -4.41
CA ARG A 19 8.33 -5.10 -4.48
C ARG A 19 8.92 -3.76 -4.04
N LYS A 20 9.81 -3.78 -3.04
CA LYS A 20 10.54 -2.60 -2.55
C LYS A 20 11.32 -1.87 -3.66
N VAL A 21 11.89 -2.64 -4.59
CA VAL A 21 12.72 -2.16 -5.71
C VAL A 21 12.04 -1.07 -6.54
N LEU A 22 10.71 -1.14 -6.68
CA LEU A 22 9.94 -0.19 -7.50
C LEU A 22 9.96 1.23 -6.93
N TYR A 23 10.14 1.34 -5.61
CA TYR A 23 10.14 2.62 -4.90
C TYR A 23 11.55 3.15 -4.62
N GLU A 24 12.61 2.36 -4.82
CA GLU A 24 13.98 2.82 -4.56
C GLU A 24 14.33 4.02 -5.45
N ASN A 25 13.94 3.99 -6.74
CA ASN A 25 14.11 5.13 -7.65
C ASN A 25 13.43 6.41 -7.15
N LEU A 26 12.27 6.29 -6.50
CA LEU A 26 11.56 7.43 -5.92
C LEU A 26 12.30 7.94 -4.68
N ILE A 27 12.72 7.03 -3.81
CA ILE A 27 13.47 7.36 -2.59
C ILE A 27 14.77 8.08 -2.96
N ASP A 28 15.47 7.61 -3.99
CA ASP A 28 16.72 8.23 -4.46
C ASP A 28 16.48 9.61 -5.06
N LYS A 29 15.39 9.81 -5.82
CA LYS A 29 15.01 11.16 -6.30
C LYS A 29 14.75 12.13 -5.15
N VAL A 30 14.05 11.68 -4.10
CA VAL A 30 13.80 12.49 -2.89
C VAL A 30 15.11 12.78 -2.16
N ARG A 31 15.98 11.78 -2.00
CA ARG A 31 17.30 11.94 -1.37
C ARG A 31 18.16 12.96 -2.12
N ASN A 32 18.22 12.84 -3.45
CA ASN A 32 19.02 13.75 -4.30
C ASN A 32 18.48 15.19 -4.25
N ARG A 33 17.17 15.37 -4.10
CA ARG A 33 16.59 16.72 -3.87
C ARG A 33 16.99 17.29 -2.53
N ILE A 34 16.95 16.49 -1.47
CA ILE A 34 17.35 16.90 -0.13
C ILE A 34 18.84 17.26 -0.09
N SER A 35 19.71 16.43 -0.67
CA SER A 35 21.16 16.71 -0.71
C SER A 35 21.48 17.99 -1.50
N GLY A 36 20.72 18.29 -2.55
CA GLY A 36 20.85 19.56 -3.27
C GLY A 36 20.57 20.80 -2.42
N TRP A 37 19.77 20.66 -1.36
CA TRP A 37 19.45 21.76 -0.42
C TRP A 37 20.27 21.73 0.86
N GLU A 38 21.06 20.68 1.09
CA GLU A 38 21.87 20.53 2.29
C GLU A 38 22.96 21.60 2.39
N HIS A 39 23.51 22.02 1.25
CA HIS A 39 24.48 23.12 1.16
C HIS A 39 23.84 24.51 1.30
N CYS A 40 22.52 24.61 1.25
CA CYS A 40 21.82 25.88 1.45
C CYS A 40 21.53 26.08 2.95
N HIS A 41 21.89 27.24 3.49
CA HIS A 41 21.57 27.63 4.88
C HIS A 41 20.07 27.93 5.04
N LEU A 42 19.24 26.88 5.01
CA LEU A 42 17.80 26.97 5.14
C LEU A 42 17.36 27.09 6.59
N SER A 43 16.49 28.06 6.88
CA SER A 43 15.82 28.19 8.18
C SER A 43 14.82 27.04 8.40
N TYR A 44 14.46 26.78 9.66
CA TYR A 44 13.48 25.75 10.01
C TYR A 44 12.15 25.89 9.24
N VAL A 45 11.62 27.12 9.18
CA VAL A 45 10.36 27.42 8.48
C VAL A 45 10.48 27.16 6.98
N SER A 46 11.61 27.52 6.36
CA SER A 46 11.81 27.27 4.93
C SER A 46 11.87 25.77 4.61
N ARG A 47 12.49 24.96 5.47
CA ARG A 47 12.53 23.50 5.33
C ARG A 47 11.14 22.90 5.46
N LEU A 48 10.36 23.35 6.44
CA LEU A 48 8.97 22.95 6.60
C LEU A 48 8.16 23.25 5.34
N GLN A 49 8.31 24.45 4.78
CA GLN A 49 7.59 24.84 3.57
C GLN A 49 8.00 23.99 2.36
N LEU A 50 9.30 23.73 2.18
CA LEU A 50 9.80 22.85 1.10
C LEU A 50 9.29 21.42 1.24
N ILE A 51 9.14 20.92 2.48
CA ILE A 51 8.52 19.62 2.71
C ILE A 51 7.08 19.64 2.23
N LYS A 52 6.29 20.63 2.65
CA LYS A 52 4.86 20.73 2.31
C LYS A 52 4.60 20.88 0.82
N THR A 53 5.42 21.65 0.10
CA THR A 53 5.15 22.00 -1.29
C THR A 53 5.85 21.06 -2.28
N VAL A 54 7.13 20.76 -2.05
CA VAL A 54 7.96 20.01 -3.00
C VAL A 54 8.09 18.55 -2.61
N LEU A 55 8.59 18.26 -1.41
CA LEU A 55 8.90 16.86 -1.05
C LEU A 55 7.63 16.03 -0.89
N ALA A 56 6.56 16.60 -0.34
CA ALA A 56 5.28 15.92 -0.21
C ALA A 56 4.62 15.65 -1.56
N SER A 57 4.85 16.46 -2.59
CA SER A 57 4.24 16.29 -3.93
C SER A 57 4.96 15.26 -4.80
N MET A 58 6.27 15.07 -4.62
CA MET A 58 7.07 14.09 -5.37
C MET A 58 6.55 12.63 -5.31
N PRO A 59 6.21 12.06 -4.14
CA PRO A 59 5.78 10.66 -4.06
C PRO A 59 4.29 10.45 -4.40
N ILE A 60 3.47 11.52 -4.45
CA ILE A 60 2.00 11.41 -4.55
C ILE A 60 1.57 10.54 -5.73
N TYR A 61 2.11 10.79 -6.92
CA TYR A 61 1.71 10.07 -8.13
C TYR A 61 1.94 8.56 -8.03
N LEU A 62 3.03 8.11 -7.36
CA LEU A 62 3.29 6.68 -7.15
C LEU A 62 2.47 6.10 -6.01
N LEU A 63 2.23 6.87 -4.95
CA LEU A 63 1.46 6.43 -3.80
C LEU A 63 -0.04 6.29 -4.12
N GLN A 64 -0.54 7.07 -5.07
CA GLN A 64 -1.93 6.98 -5.54
C GLN A 64 -2.16 5.78 -6.49
N VAL A 65 -1.16 5.45 -7.31
CA VAL A 65 -1.27 4.38 -8.32
C VAL A 65 -0.89 3.02 -7.75
N LEU A 66 0.06 2.99 -6.81
CA LEU A 66 0.60 1.76 -6.23
C LEU A 66 0.51 1.83 -4.72
N ASN A 67 -0.06 0.80 -4.11
CA ASN A 67 -0.09 0.65 -2.66
C ASN A 67 1.28 0.21 -2.11
N PRO A 68 2.12 1.12 -1.56
CA PRO A 68 3.46 0.80 -1.08
C PRO A 68 3.45 -0.10 0.15
N PRO A 69 4.54 -0.85 0.38
CA PRO A 69 4.75 -1.48 1.67
C PRO A 69 5.04 -0.41 2.73
N VAL A 70 4.62 -0.66 3.97
CA VAL A 70 4.82 0.25 5.12
C VAL A 70 6.29 0.67 5.28
N SER A 71 7.22 -0.22 4.98
CA SER A 71 8.66 0.08 5.05
C SER A 71 9.09 1.23 4.13
N THR A 72 8.47 1.35 2.95
CA THR A 72 8.78 2.42 1.98
C THR A 72 8.30 3.77 2.51
N ILE A 73 7.08 3.82 3.05
CA ILE A 73 6.52 5.03 3.67
C ILE A 73 7.44 5.49 4.82
N GLN A 74 7.81 4.57 5.71
CA GLN A 74 8.70 4.88 6.83
C GLN A 74 10.08 5.38 6.38
N LYS A 75 10.64 4.85 5.27
CA LYS A 75 11.90 5.37 4.70
C LYS A 75 11.76 6.83 4.25
N LEU A 76 10.66 7.18 3.57
CA LEU A 76 10.38 8.55 3.13
C LEU A 76 10.17 9.51 4.32
N GLU A 77 9.37 9.10 5.31
CA GLU A 77 9.15 9.88 6.53
C GLU A 77 10.45 10.16 7.29
N ARG A 78 11.36 9.18 7.35
CA ARG A 78 12.69 9.37 7.96
C ARG A 78 13.53 10.39 7.18
N LEU A 79 13.47 10.42 5.85
CA LEU A 79 14.17 11.42 5.05
C LEU A 79 13.60 12.82 5.30
N PHE A 80 12.27 12.96 5.35
CA PHE A 80 11.63 14.24 5.64
C PHE A 80 11.95 14.74 7.06
N ALA A 81 11.93 13.83 8.06
CA ALA A 81 12.29 14.15 9.43
C ALA A 81 13.74 14.63 9.55
N LYS A 82 14.68 13.92 8.91
CA LYS A 82 16.09 14.31 8.89
C LYS A 82 16.27 15.70 8.27
N PHE A 83 15.62 15.96 7.14
CA PHE A 83 15.69 17.25 6.46
C PHE A 83 15.10 18.39 7.32
N LEU A 84 13.92 18.18 7.92
CA LEU A 84 13.26 19.16 8.79
C LEU A 84 14.17 19.59 9.95
N TRP A 85 14.70 18.60 10.68
CA TRP A 85 15.55 18.85 11.84
C TRP A 85 16.97 19.26 11.46
N GLY A 86 17.39 19.06 10.21
CA GLY A 86 18.73 19.39 9.73
C GLY A 86 19.81 18.42 10.14
N SER A 87 19.44 17.15 10.26
CA SER A 87 20.37 16.08 10.56
C SER A 87 21.11 15.70 9.27
N THR A 88 22.39 16.01 9.23
CA THR A 88 23.33 15.68 8.14
C THR A 88 24.07 14.39 8.49
N THR A 89 24.70 13.73 7.51
CA THR A 89 25.55 12.54 7.75
C THR A 89 26.62 12.79 8.81
N GLU A 90 27.16 14.00 8.86
CA GLU A 90 28.22 14.43 9.78
C GLU A 90 27.70 15.02 11.09
N GLN A 91 26.49 15.59 11.11
CA GLN A 91 25.93 16.26 12.28
C GLN A 91 24.53 15.75 12.62
N TRP A 92 24.44 15.03 13.74
CA TRP A 92 23.18 14.49 14.22
C TRP A 92 22.45 15.54 15.04
N LYS A 93 21.23 15.88 14.62
CA LYS A 93 20.34 16.78 15.36
C LYS A 93 19.23 16.00 16.06
N ILE A 94 18.86 16.44 17.26
CA ILE A 94 17.81 15.83 18.06
C ILE A 94 16.47 16.01 17.35
N HIS A 95 15.72 14.92 17.20
CA HIS A 95 14.34 14.96 16.73
C HIS A 95 13.44 15.24 17.94
N TRP A 96 12.92 16.46 18.06
CA TRP A 96 12.12 16.86 19.22
C TRP A 96 10.76 16.15 19.30
N THR A 97 10.22 15.74 18.14
CA THR A 97 8.88 15.15 18.06
C THR A 97 8.84 14.02 17.04
N LYS A 98 7.99 13.02 17.30
CA LYS A 98 7.70 11.94 16.35
C LYS A 98 7.07 12.51 15.07
N TRP A 99 7.45 11.97 13.92
CA TRP A 99 6.95 12.42 12.61
C TRP A 99 5.41 12.42 12.53
N HIS A 100 4.76 11.38 13.05
CA HIS A 100 3.30 11.27 13.07
C HIS A 100 2.62 12.44 13.79
N THR A 101 3.17 12.89 14.92
CA THR A 101 2.63 14.01 15.70
C THR A 101 2.78 15.34 14.95
N ILE A 102 3.84 15.47 14.14
CA ILE A 102 4.10 16.66 13.33
C ILE A 102 3.10 16.77 12.16
N CYS A 103 2.56 15.64 11.70
CA CYS A 103 1.61 15.60 10.58
C CYS A 103 0.20 16.07 10.94
N TYR A 104 -0.14 16.24 12.22
CA TYR A 104 -1.45 16.74 12.61
C TYR A 104 -1.69 18.18 12.11
N PRO A 105 -2.96 18.60 11.93
CA PRO A 105 -3.32 19.98 11.64
C PRO A 105 -2.73 20.94 12.68
N THR A 106 -2.53 22.20 12.29
CA THR A 106 -2.05 23.25 13.19
C THR A 106 -2.97 23.44 14.40
N GLU A 107 -4.29 23.29 14.19
CA GLU A 107 -5.33 23.36 15.23
C GLU A 107 -5.15 22.29 16.33
N GLU A 108 -4.55 21.14 15.98
CA GLU A 108 -4.30 20.02 16.89
C GLU A 108 -2.86 20.02 17.43
N GLY A 109 -2.11 21.12 17.22
CA GLY A 109 -0.72 21.26 17.68
C GLY A 109 0.33 20.59 16.78
N GLY A 110 -0.04 20.18 15.57
CA GLY A 110 0.90 19.70 14.56
C GLY A 110 1.46 20.82 13.67
N LEU A 111 2.24 20.46 12.66
CA LEU A 111 2.78 21.41 11.68
C LEU A 111 2.00 21.42 10.37
N GLY A 112 0.88 20.69 10.25
CA GLY A 112 0.07 20.66 9.03
C GLY A 112 0.79 20.04 7.82
N ILE A 113 1.67 19.06 8.06
CA ILE A 113 2.29 18.27 6.98
C ILE A 113 1.38 17.08 6.69
N ARG A 114 0.92 16.93 5.45
CA ARG A 114 0.04 15.80 5.10
C ARG A 114 0.78 14.47 5.24
N ASN A 115 0.16 13.53 5.95
CA ASN A 115 0.71 12.19 6.17
C ASN A 115 0.70 11.38 4.86
N LEU A 116 1.83 10.75 4.53
CA LEU A 116 1.97 9.92 3.32
C LEU A 116 1.07 8.67 3.38
N ARG A 117 0.80 8.15 4.57
CA ARG A 117 -0.10 7.00 4.76
C ARG A 117 -1.52 7.36 4.38
N ASP A 118 -2.00 8.52 4.81
CA ASP A 118 -3.38 8.97 4.54
C ASP A 118 -3.58 9.28 3.05
N MET A 119 -2.52 9.71 2.36
CA MET A 119 -2.55 9.89 0.90
C MET A 119 -2.68 8.58 0.11
N CYS A 120 -2.24 7.46 0.67
CA CYS A 120 -2.34 6.15 0.03
C CYS A 120 -3.75 5.54 0.14
N LEU A 121 -4.54 5.95 1.13
CA LEU A 121 -5.86 5.37 1.42
C LEU A 121 -6.99 5.92 0.54
N VAL A 122 -6.68 6.64 -0.54
CA VAL A 122 -7.71 7.08 -1.49
C VAL A 122 -8.36 5.85 -2.11
N GLU A 123 -9.68 5.73 -1.97
CA GLU A 123 -10.56 4.61 -2.37
C GLU A 123 -10.50 4.21 -3.87
N GLY A 124 -9.53 4.72 -4.63
CA GLY A 124 -9.35 4.48 -6.06
C GLY A 124 -7.97 3.93 -6.47
N SER A 125 -7.15 3.42 -5.54
CA SER A 125 -5.93 2.70 -5.93
C SER A 125 -6.28 1.52 -6.84
N LEU A 126 -5.45 1.24 -7.86
CA LEU A 126 -5.68 0.21 -8.88
C LEU A 126 -6.03 -1.18 -8.29
N ASP A 127 -5.68 -1.42 -7.03
CA ASP A 127 -6.11 -2.53 -6.17
C ASP A 127 -7.63 -2.81 -6.27
N ASN A 128 -8.44 -1.75 -6.29
CA ASN A 128 -9.90 -1.83 -6.38
C ASN A 128 -10.38 -2.11 -7.82
N LEU A 129 -9.63 -1.67 -8.84
CA LEU A 129 -9.91 -1.95 -10.25
C LEU A 129 -9.43 -3.35 -10.69
N VAL A 130 -8.44 -3.92 -10.00
CA VAL A 130 -7.92 -5.28 -10.22
C VAL A 130 -8.70 -6.32 -9.39
N GLY A 131 -9.79 -5.94 -8.71
CA GLY A 131 -10.67 -6.87 -7.99
C GLY A 131 -10.00 -7.55 -6.80
N THR A 132 -8.93 -6.97 -6.24
CA THR A 132 -8.27 -7.49 -5.03
C THR A 132 -8.76 -6.74 -3.79
N GLN A 133 -10.07 -6.55 -3.69
CA GLN A 133 -10.71 -6.24 -2.42
C GLN A 133 -11.06 -7.56 -1.70
N CYS A 134 -10.10 -8.47 -1.61
CA CYS A 134 -10.18 -9.56 -0.65
C CYS A 134 -9.55 -9.04 0.64
N ASN A 135 -10.37 -8.76 1.65
CA ASN A 135 -9.88 -8.63 3.01
C ASN A 135 -9.15 -9.94 3.37
N PHE A 136 -7.83 -9.95 3.25
CA PHE A 136 -6.96 -11.13 3.36
C PHE A 136 -6.94 -11.78 4.76
N HIS A 137 -7.85 -11.42 5.66
CA HIS A 137 -7.88 -11.94 7.01
C HIS A 137 -9.30 -12.17 7.56
N ILE A 138 -10.26 -12.54 6.71
CA ILE A 138 -11.55 -13.06 7.17
C ILE A 138 -11.47 -14.59 7.12
N PRO A 139 -11.49 -15.30 8.26
CA PRO A 139 -11.46 -16.76 8.26
C PRO A 139 -12.74 -17.31 7.62
N VAL A 140 -12.63 -18.44 6.91
CA VAL A 140 -13.78 -19.09 6.23
C VAL A 140 -14.92 -19.38 7.20
N ASN A 141 -14.60 -19.73 8.45
CA ASN A 141 -15.57 -19.95 9.52
C ASN A 141 -16.50 -18.75 9.79
N TRP A 142 -16.10 -17.53 9.41
CA TRP A 142 -16.95 -16.34 9.57
C TRP A 142 -18.17 -16.32 8.64
N PHE A 143 -18.06 -17.01 7.50
CA PHE A 143 -19.11 -17.14 6.48
C PHE A 143 -19.98 -18.39 6.68
N TRP A 144 -19.66 -19.24 7.67
CA TRP A 144 -20.31 -20.53 7.88
C TRP A 144 -21.01 -20.57 9.25
N ASN A 145 -22.34 -20.66 9.25
CA ASN A 145 -23.17 -20.68 10.45
C ASN A 145 -24.10 -21.89 10.41
N ASN A 146 -24.16 -22.71 11.47
CA ASN A 146 -25.14 -23.80 11.62
C ASN A 146 -25.27 -24.73 10.40
N GLN A 147 -24.15 -25.13 9.80
CA GLN A 147 -24.10 -25.98 8.59
C GLN A 147 -24.59 -25.33 7.29
N GLU A 148 -24.74 -23.99 7.26
CA GLU A 148 -25.13 -23.24 6.08
C GLU A 148 -24.18 -22.05 5.81
N TRP A 149 -24.05 -21.68 4.53
CA TRP A 149 -23.33 -20.49 4.12
C TRP A 149 -24.17 -19.23 4.35
N ASP A 150 -23.60 -18.21 4.98
CA ASP A 150 -24.22 -16.91 5.15
C ASP A 150 -24.08 -16.09 3.85
N ILE A 151 -25.10 -16.18 2.99
CA ILE A 151 -25.11 -15.60 1.64
C ILE A 151 -24.99 -14.07 1.68
N LEU A 152 -25.54 -13.42 2.71
CA LEU A 152 -25.47 -11.95 2.85
C LEU A 152 -24.04 -11.49 3.09
N LYS A 153 -23.31 -12.20 3.96
CA LYS A 153 -21.88 -11.96 4.19
C LYS A 153 -21.04 -12.25 2.94
N LEU A 154 -21.40 -13.28 2.17
CA LEU A 154 -20.70 -13.62 0.93
C LEU A 154 -20.92 -12.58 -0.18
N GLN A 155 -22.14 -12.05 -0.33
CA GLN A 155 -22.45 -10.98 -1.29
C GLN A 155 -21.65 -9.71 -1.04
N GLN A 156 -21.34 -9.43 0.23
CA GLN A 156 -20.52 -8.28 0.60
C GLN A 156 -19.03 -8.49 0.30
N ALA A 157 -18.56 -9.73 0.26
CA ALA A 157 -17.13 -10.05 0.17
C ALA A 157 -16.69 -10.55 -1.22
N VAL A 158 -17.60 -11.11 -2.02
CA VAL A 158 -17.26 -11.85 -3.26
C VAL A 158 -18.27 -11.53 -4.38
N PRO A 159 -17.85 -11.42 -5.65
CA PRO A 159 -18.76 -11.27 -6.79
C PRO A 159 -19.80 -12.40 -6.91
N GLN A 160 -21.01 -12.07 -7.37
CA GLN A 160 -22.16 -12.99 -7.41
C GLN A 160 -21.89 -14.34 -8.11
N HIS A 161 -21.14 -14.35 -9.22
CA HIS A 161 -20.82 -15.58 -9.96
C HIS A 161 -20.00 -16.62 -9.18
N MET A 162 -19.27 -16.20 -8.14
CA MET A 162 -18.52 -17.09 -7.26
C MET A 162 -19.37 -17.63 -6.12
N ILE A 163 -20.43 -16.92 -5.72
CA ILE A 163 -21.30 -17.30 -4.60
C ILE A 163 -22.01 -18.60 -4.94
N GLU A 164 -22.54 -18.71 -6.16
CA GLU A 164 -23.17 -19.94 -6.67
C GLU A 164 -22.20 -21.14 -6.67
N GLN A 165 -20.92 -20.90 -6.91
CA GLN A 165 -19.90 -21.94 -6.87
C GLN A 165 -19.57 -22.37 -5.45
N ILE A 166 -19.54 -21.43 -4.50
CA ILE A 166 -19.24 -21.69 -3.08
C ILE A 166 -20.40 -22.45 -2.42
N THR A 167 -21.64 -22.06 -2.68
CA THR A 167 -22.82 -22.72 -2.12
C THR A 167 -23.02 -24.14 -2.67
N GLY A 168 -22.51 -24.43 -3.88
CA GLY A 168 -22.52 -25.76 -4.46
C GLY A 168 -21.49 -26.75 -3.88
N VAL A 169 -20.60 -26.31 -2.97
CA VAL A 169 -19.59 -27.19 -2.35
C VAL A 169 -20.21 -27.93 -1.16
N PRO A 170 -20.30 -29.28 -1.19
CA PRO A 170 -20.78 -30.04 -0.06
C PRO A 170 -19.74 -30.04 1.07
N ILE A 171 -20.01 -29.36 2.19
CA ILE A 171 -19.16 -29.42 3.38
C ILE A 171 -19.62 -30.60 4.24
N ASN A 172 -18.94 -31.74 4.06
CA ASN A 172 -19.17 -32.93 4.87
C ASN A 172 -18.08 -33.05 5.95
N THR A 173 -18.44 -32.91 7.22
CA THR A 173 -17.50 -33.04 8.35
C THR A 173 -17.02 -34.48 8.59
N ASN A 174 -17.62 -35.48 7.93
CA ASN A 174 -17.26 -36.89 8.08
C ASN A 174 -16.29 -37.40 7.00
N GLN A 175 -15.85 -36.55 6.08
CA GLN A 175 -14.89 -36.90 5.03
C GLN A 175 -13.51 -36.29 5.32
N PRO A 176 -12.42 -36.96 4.93
CA PRO A 176 -11.09 -36.38 5.04
C PRO A 176 -10.95 -35.15 4.13
N ASP A 177 -10.16 -34.17 4.57
CA ASP A 177 -9.92 -32.92 3.84
C ASP A 177 -9.44 -33.19 2.40
N CYS A 178 -10.14 -32.62 1.41
CA CYS A 178 -9.76 -32.74 0.00
C CYS A 178 -9.78 -31.37 -0.70
N LEU A 179 -8.83 -31.16 -1.61
CA LEU A 179 -8.77 -29.95 -2.44
C LEU A 179 -9.84 -30.03 -3.53
N TYR A 180 -10.92 -29.26 -3.37
CA TYR A 180 -12.03 -29.21 -4.34
C TYR A 180 -11.66 -28.42 -5.61
N TRP A 181 -10.84 -27.38 -5.49
CA TRP A 181 -10.34 -26.61 -6.63
C TRP A 181 -8.90 -26.98 -6.95
N LYS A 182 -8.68 -27.55 -8.13
CA LYS A 182 -7.35 -27.77 -8.70
C LYS A 182 -7.02 -26.66 -9.70
N LEU A 183 -5.75 -26.27 -9.74
CA LEU A 183 -5.25 -25.31 -10.73
C LEU A 183 -5.28 -25.94 -12.12
N SER A 184 -5.94 -25.32 -13.10
CA SER A 184 -5.76 -25.70 -14.51
C SER A 184 -4.32 -25.40 -14.94
N LYS A 185 -3.85 -26.09 -15.99
CA LYS A 185 -2.58 -25.79 -16.66
C LYS A 185 -2.49 -24.32 -17.12
N ASP A 186 -3.63 -23.70 -17.38
CA ASP A 186 -3.74 -22.29 -17.80
C ASP A 186 -3.78 -21.29 -16.63
N GLY A 187 -3.71 -21.76 -15.37
CA GLY A 187 -3.77 -20.90 -14.18
C GLY A 187 -5.19 -20.40 -13.83
N ALA A 188 -6.21 -20.81 -14.57
CA ALA A 188 -7.62 -20.55 -14.25
C ALA A 188 -8.15 -21.62 -13.28
N PHE A 189 -9.02 -21.20 -12.34
CA PHE A 189 -9.76 -22.11 -11.47
C PHE A 189 -10.87 -22.79 -12.26
N THR A 190 -10.95 -24.12 -12.20
CA THR A 190 -11.99 -24.91 -12.85
C THR A 190 -12.66 -25.81 -11.83
N THR A 191 -13.99 -25.84 -11.89
CA THR A 191 -14.84 -26.72 -11.07
C THR A 191 -15.02 -28.11 -11.68
N LYS A 192 -14.52 -28.35 -12.89
CA LYS A 192 -14.60 -29.67 -13.53
C LYS A 192 -13.46 -30.54 -13.01
N SER A 193 -13.81 -31.52 -12.16
CA SER A 193 -12.96 -32.67 -11.92
C SER A 193 -12.83 -33.45 -13.22
N THR A 194 -11.59 -33.60 -13.70
CA THR A 194 -11.25 -34.63 -14.70
C THR A 194 -10.87 -35.90 -13.98
#